data_AF-A0A250JBJ3-F1
#
_entry.id   AF-A0A250JBJ3-F1
#
_cell.length_a   1.000
_cell.length_b   1.000
_cell.length_c   1.000
_cell.angle_alpha   90.00
_cell.angle_beta   90.00
_cell.angle_gamma   90.00
#
_symmetry.space_group_name_H-M   'P 1'
#
loop_
_entity.id
_entity.type
_entity.pdbx_description
1 polymer ?
#
loop_
_entity_poly.entity_id
_entity_poly.type
_entity_poly.pdbx_seq_one_letter_code
_entity_poly.pdbx_strand_id
1 'polypeptide(L)'
;MKRQTPLWLLAGLLWLGTSIIVTGLVFYVSSREPGSAGQVDWLFVALLSTAVTGIVVAIVRELRARPSPMQQAALTAIFNAEDPDTIGAVVVMKKGTPEVVATVRSRDEYLELAGSGRLPEDHLVFLPDDA
;
A
#
# COMPACT_ATOMS: atom_id res chain seq x y z
N MET A 1 -9.51 4.47 -11.03
CA MET A 1 -8.61 4.61 -9.87
C MET A 1 -9.42 4.50 -8.57
N LYS A 2 -9.22 3.45 -7.76
CA LYS A 2 -9.85 3.37 -6.42
C LYS A 2 -9.29 4.50 -5.56
N ARG A 3 -10.12 5.44 -5.09
CA ARG A 3 -9.71 6.45 -4.10
C ARG A 3 -9.22 5.72 -2.85
N GLN A 4 -7.90 5.64 -2.69
CA GLN A 4 -7.31 5.06 -1.49
C GLN A 4 -7.59 6.02 -0.33
N THR A 5 -8.18 5.52 0.75
CA THR A 5 -8.40 6.32 1.96
C THR A 5 -7.05 6.83 2.46
N PRO A 6 -6.88 8.14 2.69
CA PRO A 6 -5.59 8.68 3.08
C PRO A 6 -5.17 8.11 4.44
N LEU A 7 -3.88 7.77 4.56
CA LEU A 7 -3.34 7.08 5.74
C LEU A 7 -3.55 7.86 7.04
N TRP A 8 -3.53 9.19 6.99
CA TRP A 8 -3.74 10.03 8.16
C TRP A 8 -5.15 9.92 8.75
N LEU A 9 -6.18 9.70 7.92
CA LEU A 9 -7.55 9.47 8.40
C LEU A 9 -7.66 8.13 9.13
N LEU A 10 -7.04 7.07 8.57
CA LEU A 10 -7.00 5.76 9.21
C LEU A 10 -6.21 5.80 10.52
N ALA A 11 -5.08 6.50 10.52
CA ALA A 11 -4.25 6.70 11.71
C ALA A 11 -5.02 7.43 12.82
N GLY A 12 -5.73 8.51 12.48
CA GLY A 12 -6.53 9.28 13.44
C GLY A 12 -7.65 8.45 14.08
N LEU A 13 -8.41 7.70 13.27
CA LEU A 13 -9.48 6.83 13.78
C LEU A 13 -8.93 5.70 14.66
N LEU A 14 -7.83 5.08 14.25
CA LEU A 14 -7.17 4.03 15.02
C LEU A 14 -6.63 4.57 16.35
N TRP A 15 -6.01 5.75 16.33
CA TRP A 15 -5.49 6.40 17.53
C TRP A 15 -6.60 6.75 18.52
N LEU A 16 -7.74 7.25 18.05
CA LEU A 16 -8.91 7.51 18.89
C LEU A 16 -9.46 6.20 19.48
N GLY A 17 -9.64 5.17 18.66
CA GLY A 17 -10.14 3.87 19.13
C GLY A 17 -9.23 3.23 20.18
N THR A 18 -7.91 3.22 19.93
CA THR A 18 -6.92 2.70 20.89
C THR A 18 -6.91 3.53 22.17
N SER A 19 -7.00 4.86 22.09
CA SER A 19 -7.06 5.72 23.28
C SER A 19 -8.28 5.46 24.13
N ILE A 20 -9.46 5.25 23.54
CA ILE A 20 -10.68 4.90 24.28
C ILE A 20 -10.51 3.57 25.04
N ILE A 21 -9.96 2.55 24.36
CA ILE A 21 -9.75 1.22 24.95
C ILE A 21 -8.74 1.29 26.10
N VAL A 22 -7.58 1.93 25.88
CA VAL A 22 -6.52 2.05 26.87
C VAL A 22 -6.99 2.88 28.07
N THR A 23 -7.73 3.97 27.84
CA THR A 23 -8.34 4.76 28.92
C THR A 23 -9.26 3.91 29.78
N GLY A 24 -10.15 3.12 29.17
CA GLY A 24 -11.04 2.22 29.90
C GLY A 24 -10.28 1.17 30.71
N LEU A 25 -9.21 0.61 30.15
CA LEU A 25 -8.35 -0.35 30.83
C LEU A 25 -7.62 0.27 32.04
N VAL A 26 -7.00 1.44 31.85
CA VAL A 26 -6.29 2.16 32.91
C VAL A 26 -7.26 2.56 34.03
N PHE A 27 -8.43 3.08 33.68
CA PHE A 27 -9.47 3.43 34.65
C PHE A 27 -9.95 2.21 35.44
N TYR A 28 -10.18 1.09 34.76
CA TYR A 28 -10.59 -0.16 35.40
C TYR A 28 -9.55 -0.70 36.38
N VAL A 29 -8.27 -0.72 36.00
CA VAL A 29 -7.18 -1.17 36.86
C VAL A 29 -6.99 -0.22 38.05
N SER A 30 -6.88 1.08 37.78
CA SER A 30 -6.69 2.11 38.81
C SER A 30 -7.84 2.12 39.83
N SER A 31 -9.09 1.90 39.41
CA SER A 31 -10.25 1.85 40.32
C SER A 31 -10.19 0.70 41.34
N ARG A 32 -9.32 -0.29 41.13
CA ARG A 32 -9.14 -1.44 42.02
C ARG A 32 -7.88 -1.37 42.86
N GLU A 33 -7.01 -0.39 42.61
CA GLU A 33 -5.80 -0.19 43.40
C GLU A 33 -6.09 0.70 44.62
N PRO A 34 -5.81 0.23 45.84
CA PRO A 34 -6.00 1.03 47.05
C PRO A 34 -5.07 2.26 47.02
N GLY A 35 -5.67 3.45 47.08
CA GLY A 35 -4.95 4.74 47.04
C GLY A 35 -4.93 5.42 45.67
N SER A 36 -5.35 4.72 44.63
CA SER A 36 -5.54 5.26 43.29
C SER A 36 -7.04 5.51 43.08
N ALA A 37 -7.48 6.75 43.14
CA ALA A 37 -8.90 7.12 43.02
C ALA A 37 -9.39 7.08 41.55
N GLY A 38 -9.08 6.00 40.81
CA GLY A 38 -9.43 5.90 39.39
C GLY A 38 -8.71 6.94 38.51
N GLN A 39 -7.48 7.33 38.88
CA GLN A 39 -6.71 8.29 38.10
C GLN A 39 -6.26 7.67 36.78
N VAL A 40 -6.47 8.41 35.69
CA VAL A 40 -5.98 8.04 34.37
C VAL A 40 -4.66 8.75 34.11
N ASP A 41 -3.60 7.96 33.89
CA ASP A 41 -2.34 8.48 33.36
C ASP A 41 -2.49 8.77 31.86
N TRP A 42 -2.78 10.03 31.56
CA TRP A 42 -2.93 10.51 30.18
C TRP A 42 -1.65 10.41 29.36
N LEU A 43 -0.48 10.50 29.99
CA LEU A 43 0.80 10.34 29.28
C LEU A 43 0.98 8.90 28.84
N PHE A 44 0.70 7.94 29.73
CA PHE A 44 0.73 6.52 29.41
C PHE A 44 -0.26 6.18 28.28
N VAL A 45 -1.51 6.67 28.37
CA VAL A 45 -2.53 6.48 27.33
C VAL A 45 -2.03 7.02 25.98
N ALA A 46 -1.53 8.26 25.95
CA ALA A 46 -1.07 8.89 24.71
C ALA A 46 0.12 8.14 24.09
N LEU A 47 1.10 7.72 24.90
CA LEU A 47 2.27 6.98 24.41
C LEU A 47 1.88 5.61 23.86
N LEU A 48 1.07 4.85 24.59
CA LEU A 48 0.66 3.51 24.16
C LEU A 48 -0.19 3.55 22.88
N SER A 49 -1.17 4.45 22.81
CA SER A 49 -2.00 4.65 21.62
C SER A 49 -1.16 5.06 20.40
N THR A 50 -0.17 5.93 20.59
CA THR A 50 0.72 6.38 19.52
C THR A 50 1.63 5.24 19.04
N ALA A 51 2.18 4.44 19.96
CA ALA A 51 3.00 3.27 19.61
C ALA A 51 2.21 2.25 18.79
N VAL A 52 1.01 1.86 19.25
CA VAL A 52 0.13 0.92 18.54
C VAL A 52 -0.26 1.46 17.16
N THR A 53 -0.68 2.73 17.11
CA THR A 53 -1.05 3.38 15.83
C THR A 53 0.13 3.42 14.86
N GLY A 54 1.33 3.76 15.35
CA GLY A 54 2.54 3.80 14.54
C GLY A 54 2.89 2.45 13.91
N ILE A 55 2.80 1.37 14.68
CA ILE A 55 3.03 0.00 14.17
C ILE A 55 2.04 -0.36 13.06
N VAL A 56 0.74 -0.12 13.28
CA VAL A 56 -0.28 -0.45 12.29
C VAL A 56 -0.11 0.40 11.02
N VAL A 57 0.17 1.70 11.16
CA VAL A 57 0.42 2.58 10.01
C VAL A 57 1.64 2.12 9.22
N ALA A 58 2.71 1.70 9.90
CA ALA A 58 3.89 1.15 9.23
C ALA A 58 3.55 -0.12 8.43
N ILE A 59 2.79 -1.04 9.01
CA ILE A 59 2.32 -2.25 8.33
C ILE A 59 1.45 -1.91 7.12
N VAL A 60 0.48 -1.00 7.27
CA VAL A 60 -0.40 -0.61 6.16
C VAL A 60 0.39 0.10 5.06
N ARG A 61 1.37 0.94 5.41
CA ARG A 61 2.26 1.57 4.44
C ARG A 61 3.04 0.53 3.65
N GLU A 62 3.61 -0.46 4.33
CA GLU A 62 4.32 -1.57 3.70
C GLU A 62 3.40 -2.37 2.77
N LEU A 63 2.19 -2.70 3.23
CA LEU A 63 1.20 -3.41 2.42
C LEU A 63 0.73 -2.61 1.18
N ARG A 64 0.62 -1.29 1.30
CA ARG A 64 0.29 -0.41 0.15
C ARG A 64 1.46 -0.21 -0.80
N ALA A 65 2.69 -0.28 -0.30
CA ALA A 65 3.90 -0.17 -1.10
C ALA A 65 4.21 -1.46 -1.87
N ARG A 66 3.59 -2.60 -1.51
CA ARG A 66 3.79 -3.84 -2.24
C ARG A 66 3.29 -3.69 -3.69
N PRO A 67 4.16 -3.96 -4.68
CA PRO A 67 3.77 -3.90 -6.08
C PRO A 67 2.66 -4.93 -6.34
N SER A 68 1.65 -4.52 -7.11
CA SER A 68 0.58 -5.40 -7.55
C SER A 68 1.13 -6.60 -8.36
N PRO A 69 0.40 -7.72 -8.48
CA PRO A 69 0.84 -8.87 -9.27
C PRO A 69 1.22 -8.51 -10.72
N MET A 70 0.50 -7.57 -11.33
CA MET A 70 0.83 -7.04 -12.67
C MET A 70 2.14 -6.26 -12.67
N GLN A 71 2.37 -5.40 -11.68
CA GLN A 71 3.63 -4.65 -11.54
C GLN A 71 4.81 -5.60 -11.30
N GLN A 72 4.61 -6.68 -10.52
CA GLN A 72 5.64 -7.70 -10.30
C GLN A 72 5.97 -8.45 -11.60
N ALA A 73 4.94 -8.82 -12.38
CA ALA A 73 5.13 -9.46 -13.69
C ALA A 73 5.83 -8.52 -14.68
N ALA A 74 5.43 -7.25 -14.73
CA ALA A 74 6.08 -6.22 -15.55
C ALA A 74 7.56 -6.06 -15.18
N LEU A 75 7.86 -5.89 -13.88
CA LEU A 75 9.21 -5.73 -13.38
C LEU A 75 10.09 -6.95 -13.68
N THR A 76 9.53 -8.15 -13.50
CA THR A 76 10.22 -9.41 -13.82
C THR A 76 10.52 -9.52 -15.32
N ALA A 77 9.61 -9.08 -16.19
CA ALA A 77 9.85 -9.08 -17.63
C ALA A 77 10.87 -8.02 -18.06
N ILE A 78 10.87 -6.84 -17.45
CA ILE A 78 11.88 -5.81 -17.71
C ILE A 78 13.27 -6.30 -17.29
N PHE A 79 13.41 -6.89 -16.10
CA PHE A 79 14.70 -7.40 -15.62
C PHE A 79 15.23 -8.60 -16.41
N ASN A 80 14.36 -9.44 -16.96
CA ASN A 80 14.73 -10.61 -17.75
C ASN A 80 14.66 -10.36 -19.27
N ALA A 81 14.46 -9.11 -19.69
CA ALA A 81 14.42 -8.80 -21.11
C ALA A 81 15.80 -9.10 -21.72
N GLU A 82 15.80 -9.75 -22.89
CA GLU A 82 17.03 -9.97 -23.66
C GLU A 82 17.67 -8.65 -24.11
N ASP A 83 16.85 -7.61 -24.24
CA ASP A 83 17.30 -6.29 -24.67
C ASP A 83 17.60 -5.37 -23.47
N PRO A 84 18.85 -4.90 -23.32
CA PRO A 84 19.25 -4.03 -22.22
C PRO A 84 18.59 -2.64 -22.26
N ASP A 85 18.02 -2.22 -23.39
CA ASP A 85 17.31 -0.93 -23.53
C ASP A 85 15.82 -1.04 -23.21
N THR A 86 15.36 -2.20 -22.70
CA THR A 86 13.96 -2.37 -22.28
C THR A 86 13.67 -1.52 -21.04
N ILE A 87 12.72 -0.60 -21.16
CA ILE A 87 12.32 0.29 -20.06
C ILE A 87 10.92 -0.02 -19.51
N GLY A 88 10.08 -0.72 -20.27
CA GLY A 88 8.69 -0.94 -19.90
C GLY A 88 8.15 -2.30 -20.33
N ALA A 89 7.01 -2.65 -19.77
CA ALA A 89 6.28 -3.86 -20.13
C ALA A 89 4.78 -3.59 -20.21
N VAL A 90 4.15 -4.23 -21.19
CA VAL A 90 2.69 -4.26 -21.37
C VAL A 90 2.17 -5.56 -20.79
N VAL A 91 1.29 -5.44 -19.79
CA VAL A 91 0.74 -6.57 -19.04
C VAL A 91 -0.78 -6.59 -19.14
N VAL A 92 -1.34 -7.77 -19.32
CA VAL A 92 -2.79 -8.02 -19.32
C VAL A 92 -3.15 -9.03 -18.25
N MET A 93 -4.40 -9.01 -17.78
CA MET A 93 -4.89 -10.06 -16.89
C MET A 93 -5.66 -11.09 -17.68
N LYS A 94 -5.10 -12.29 -17.80
CA LYS A 94 -5.75 -13.40 -18.47
C LYS A 94 -6.13 -14.46 -17.46
N LYS A 95 -7.43 -14.72 -17.31
CA LYS A 95 -7.99 -15.74 -16.39
C LYS A 95 -7.51 -15.58 -14.94
N GLY A 96 -7.26 -14.34 -14.49
CA GLY A 96 -6.80 -14.07 -13.12
C GLY A 96 -5.28 -14.12 -12.93
N THR A 97 -4.50 -14.36 -13.99
CA THR A 97 -3.03 -14.35 -13.95
C THR A 97 -2.49 -13.20 -14.80
N PRO A 98 -1.49 -12.43 -14.32
CA PRO A 98 -0.83 -11.42 -15.13
C PRO A 98 0.02 -12.10 -16.22
N GLU A 99 -0.17 -11.69 -17.47
CA GLU A 99 0.58 -12.16 -18.65
C GLU A 99 1.24 -10.94 -19.32
N VAL A 100 2.53 -11.05 -19.62
CA VAL A 100 3.29 -9.99 -20.30
C VAL A 100 3.17 -10.20 -21.81
N VAL A 101 2.61 -9.21 -22.50
CA VAL A 101 2.31 -9.29 -23.94
C VAL A 101 3.46 -8.74 -24.78
N ALA A 102 4.13 -7.70 -24.29
CA ALA A 102 5.26 -7.07 -24.95
C ALA A 102 6.15 -6.35 -23.94
N THR A 103 7.43 -6.24 -24.26
CA THR A 103 8.37 -5.30 -23.65
C THR A 103 8.56 -4.10 -24.58
N VAL A 104 8.83 -2.93 -24.03
CA VAL A 104 9.02 -1.69 -24.79
C VAL A 104 10.28 -0.97 -24.32
N ARG A 105 10.96 -0.33 -25.26
CA ARG A 105 12.20 0.45 -25.05
C ARG A 105 11.92 1.95 -24.97
N SER A 106 10.76 2.39 -25.43
CA SER A 106 10.36 3.79 -25.35
C SER A 106 8.84 3.94 -25.28
N ARG A 107 8.39 5.13 -24.88
CA ARG A 107 6.96 5.52 -24.94
C ARG A 107 6.44 5.51 -26.37
N ASP A 108 7.26 5.90 -27.34
CA ASP A 108 6.86 5.95 -28.75
C ASP A 108 6.61 4.55 -29.30
N GLU A 109 7.45 3.57 -28.95
CA GLU A 109 7.25 2.16 -29.30
C GLU A 109 5.95 1.60 -28.70
N TYR A 110 5.61 1.98 -27.46
CA TYR A 110 4.30 1.65 -26.89
C TYR A 110 3.15 2.26 -27.71
N LEU A 111 3.25 3.53 -28.11
CA LEU A 111 2.21 4.20 -28.90
C LEU A 111 2.05 3.56 -30.29
N GLU A 112 3.15 3.13 -30.92
CA GLU A 112 3.11 2.37 -32.17
C GLU A 112 2.42 1.01 -32.00
N LEU A 113 2.74 0.28 -30.92
CA LEU A 113 2.10 -0.99 -30.59
C LEU A 113 0.60 -0.82 -30.29
N ALA A 114 0.24 0.20 -29.51
CA ALA A 114 -1.16 0.53 -29.21
C ALA A 114 -1.92 0.96 -30.48
N GLY A 115 -1.30 1.78 -31.33
CA GLY A 115 -1.85 2.22 -32.62
C GLY A 115 -2.01 1.11 -33.65
N SER A 116 -1.23 0.02 -33.53
CA SER A 116 -1.31 -1.14 -34.43
C SER A 116 -2.53 -2.05 -34.19
N GLY A 117 -3.28 -1.85 -33.10
CA GLY A 117 -4.42 -2.69 -32.72
C GLY A 117 -4.04 -4.12 -32.31
N ARG A 118 -2.76 -4.38 -32.02
CA ARG A 118 -2.26 -5.69 -31.57
C ARG A 118 -2.34 -5.88 -30.05
N LEU A 119 -2.57 -4.80 -29.30
CA LEU A 119 -2.71 -4.84 -27.85
C LEU A 119 -4.18 -5.07 -27.45
N PRO A 120 -4.46 -5.95 -26.49
CA PRO A 120 -5.80 -6.13 -25.93
C PRO A 120 -6.33 -4.83 -25.31
N GLU A 121 -7.64 -4.54 -25.39
CA GLU A 121 -8.21 -3.28 -24.89
C GLU A 121 -7.97 -3.03 -23.39
N ASP A 122 -7.77 -4.10 -22.61
CA ASP A 122 -7.58 -4.08 -21.15
C ASP A 122 -6.10 -4.05 -20.73
N HIS A 123 -5.18 -3.79 -21.65
CA HIS A 123 -3.76 -3.74 -21.35
C HIS A 123 -3.37 -2.57 -20.44
N LEU A 124 -2.42 -2.84 -19.55
CA LEU A 124 -1.75 -1.83 -18.74
C LEU A 124 -0.29 -1.76 -19.16
N VAL A 125 0.21 -0.54 -19.33
CA VAL A 125 1.62 -0.27 -19.56
C VAL A 125 2.26 0.16 -18.24
N PHE A 126 3.45 -0.35 -17.97
CA PHE A 126 4.28 0.06 -16.85
C PHE A 126 5.59 0.62 -17.38
N LEU A 127 5.82 1.92 -17.19
CA LEU A 127 7.03 2.66 -17.58
C LEU A 127 7.76 3.20 -16.34
N PRO A 128 9.07 3.53 -16.43
CA PRO A 128 9.85 3.98 -15.28
C PRO A 128 9.44 5.37 -14.74
N ASP A 129 8.73 6.17 -15.53
CA ASP A 129 8.42 7.57 -15.23
C ASP A 129 6.99 7.81 -14.69
N ASP A 130 6.26 6.77 -14.30
CA ASP A 130 4.96 6.90 -13.63
C ASP A 130 5.07 7.05 -12.09
N ALA A 131 6.18 7.60 -11.60
CA ALA A 131 6.45 7.90 -10.19
C ALA A 131 6.08 9.35 -9.81
#